data_AF-A0A9E3AI52-F1
#
_entry.id   AF-A0A9E3AI52-F1
#
_cell.length_a   1.000
_cell.length_b   1.000
_cell.length_c   1.000
_cell.angle_alpha   90.00
_cell.angle_beta   90.00
_cell.angle_gamma   90.00
#
_symmetry.space_group_name_H-M   'P 1'
#
loop_
_entity.id
_entity.type
_entity.pdbx_description
1 polymer ?
#
loop_
_entity_poly.entity_id
_entity_poly.type
_entity_poly.pdbx_seq_one_letter_code
_entity_poly.pdbx_strand_id
1 'polypeptide(L)'
;MTSPALTPSPAARRDGASPSSGAAQTPASVPRPALDGLDIAASSGRFSLGLLGWMRWLIFGVEAAAVALGAFVFHLHFPVAACLGVIAVGAGANLLLTYGPAKGARATDSAYTIQLALNVVQLTVLLALTGGSANPFCLLLIVPASLAASTLKDGRALAICLFAAAATVGLSLWDLPLAWPSAPSPTVPPPTRLAAGLAVLVGISATSLYSWRVAVEAARMELALNFTQTVLAREQRLSALGGLAAAAAHELGTPLATIAIVAKEMAREVGEGALRDDAELLVSQAERCREILRRLTEE
;
A
#
# COMPACT_ATOMS: atom_id res chain seq x y z
N MET A 1 -57.00 -16.98 61.50
CA MET A 1 -58.19 -16.43 60.81
C MET A 1 -57.99 -16.59 59.31
N THR A 2 -58.94 -17.27 58.67
CA THR A 2 -59.26 -17.32 57.22
C THR A 2 -58.21 -17.76 56.21
N SER A 3 -58.33 -19.05 55.86
CA SER A 3 -57.98 -19.72 54.58
C SER A 3 -59.06 -19.38 53.50
N PRO A 4 -59.21 -20.09 52.36
CA PRO A 4 -58.40 -20.26 51.13
C PRO A 4 -59.24 -19.98 49.85
N ALA A 5 -58.69 -20.17 48.63
CA ALA A 5 -59.39 -20.56 47.37
C ALA A 5 -58.49 -20.28 46.15
N LEU A 6 -58.48 -20.96 45.00
CA LEU A 6 -58.96 -22.26 44.50
C LEU A 6 -58.29 -22.43 43.12
N THR A 7 -58.01 -23.69 42.77
CA THR A 7 -57.60 -24.34 41.49
C THR A 7 -58.53 -24.01 40.27
N PRO A 8 -58.44 -24.64 39.05
CA PRO A 8 -57.44 -25.48 38.35
C PRO A 8 -57.22 -25.15 36.82
N SER A 9 -56.33 -25.95 36.17
CA SER A 9 -56.23 -26.48 34.76
C SER A 9 -57.52 -26.48 33.86
N PRO A 10 -57.58 -26.84 32.53
CA PRO A 10 -56.64 -27.64 31.68
C PRO A 10 -56.64 -27.40 30.12
N ALA A 11 -55.94 -28.29 29.38
CA ALA A 11 -56.26 -28.81 28.03
C ALA A 11 -55.97 -27.89 26.80
N ALA A 12 -55.68 -28.36 25.57
CA ALA A 12 -55.33 -29.64 24.94
C ALA A 12 -55.11 -29.37 23.42
N ARG A 13 -54.69 -30.42 22.68
CA ARG A 13 -54.62 -30.65 21.21
C ARG A 13 -53.24 -30.45 20.58
N ARG A 14 -52.52 -31.51 20.19
CA ARG A 14 -52.72 -32.56 19.14
C ARG A 14 -52.67 -32.05 17.70
N ASP A 15 -51.60 -32.49 17.05
CA ASP A 15 -51.50 -33.18 15.75
C ASP A 15 -52.02 -32.49 14.48
N GLY A 16 -51.10 -32.34 13.51
CA GLY A 16 -51.41 -32.05 12.11
C GLY A 16 -50.18 -32.30 11.23
N ALA A 17 -50.26 -33.32 10.39
CA ALA A 17 -49.17 -33.89 9.62
C ALA A 17 -48.96 -33.26 8.22
N SER A 18 -47.71 -33.34 7.75
CA SER A 18 -47.26 -33.61 6.35
C SER A 18 -47.44 -32.50 5.26
N PRO A 19 -46.88 -32.67 4.04
CA PRO A 19 -45.45 -32.72 3.69
C PRO A 19 -45.11 -31.79 2.48
N SER A 20 -43.84 -31.82 2.05
CA SER A 20 -43.31 -31.41 0.74
C SER A 20 -43.11 -29.91 0.42
N SER A 21 -41.86 -29.55 0.14
CA SER A 21 -41.48 -28.87 -1.10
C SER A 21 -39.95 -28.78 -1.18
N GLY A 22 -39.37 -29.44 -2.18
CA GLY A 22 -37.96 -29.33 -2.49
C GLY A 22 -37.64 -27.93 -2.99
N ALA A 23 -36.92 -27.16 -2.18
CA ALA A 23 -36.23 -25.97 -2.66
C ALA A 23 -34.87 -26.40 -3.21
N ALA A 24 -34.77 -26.35 -4.54
CA ALA A 24 -33.51 -26.47 -5.27
C ALA A 24 -32.46 -25.54 -4.64
N GLN A 25 -31.36 -26.13 -4.15
CA GLN A 25 -30.19 -25.39 -3.73
C GLN A 25 -29.63 -24.66 -4.95
N THR A 26 -29.78 -23.35 -4.95
CA THR A 26 -29.12 -22.45 -5.91
C THR A 26 -27.61 -22.62 -5.71
N PRO A 27 -26.81 -22.83 -6.77
CA PRO A 27 -25.37 -23.03 -6.61
C PRO A 27 -24.75 -21.78 -5.99
N ALA A 28 -23.85 -22.01 -5.02
CA ALA A 28 -23.14 -20.99 -4.28
C ALA A 28 -22.63 -19.89 -5.22
N SER A 29 -23.15 -18.67 -5.03
CA SER A 29 -22.69 -17.50 -5.75
C SER A 29 -21.19 -17.31 -5.46
N VAL A 30 -20.40 -17.31 -6.54
CA VAL A 30 -19.00 -16.87 -6.49
C VAL A 30 -18.96 -15.52 -5.78
N PRO A 31 -18.17 -15.34 -4.71
CA PRO A 31 -18.05 -14.05 -4.05
C PRO A 31 -17.52 -13.06 -5.09
N ARG A 32 -18.36 -12.11 -5.52
CA ARG A 32 -17.89 -10.93 -6.25
C ARG A 32 -16.97 -10.20 -5.27
N PRO A 33 -15.68 -9.95 -5.59
CA PRO A 33 -14.90 -9.06 -4.76
C PRO A 33 -15.62 -7.71 -4.76
N ALA A 34 -16.05 -7.28 -3.58
CA ALA A 34 -16.60 -5.94 -3.38
C ALA A 34 -15.46 -4.95 -3.71
N LEU A 35 -15.47 -4.46 -4.94
CA LEU A 35 -14.57 -3.41 -5.43
C LEU A 35 -15.02 -2.02 -4.94
N ASP A 36 -16.21 -1.93 -4.35
CA ASP A 36 -16.74 -0.73 -3.72
C ASP A 36 -16.23 -0.64 -2.28
N GLY A 37 -15.06 0.00 -2.10
CA GLY A 37 -14.62 0.44 -0.77
C GLY A 37 -13.36 -0.23 -0.21
N LEU A 38 -12.55 -0.90 -1.04
CA LEU A 38 -11.15 -1.10 -0.66
C LEU A 38 -10.46 0.26 -0.69
N ASP A 39 -10.48 0.92 0.46
CA ASP A 39 -9.67 2.09 0.77
C ASP A 39 -8.29 1.97 0.12
N ILE A 40 -8.09 2.73 -0.95
CA ILE A 40 -6.78 2.98 -1.58
C ILE A 40 -5.78 3.58 -0.56
N ALA A 41 -6.24 3.84 0.68
CA ALA A 41 -5.46 4.20 1.86
C ALA A 41 -4.61 3.07 2.48
N ALA A 42 -4.76 1.79 2.08
CA ALA A 42 -3.98 0.69 2.65
C ALA A 42 -2.53 0.58 2.14
N SER A 43 -2.03 1.56 1.41
CA SER A 43 -0.64 1.65 0.93
C SER A 43 0.15 2.75 1.66
N SER A 44 -0.15 2.94 2.95
CA SER A 44 0.52 3.87 3.88
C SER A 44 1.97 3.42 4.22
N GLY A 45 2.78 3.16 3.20
CA GLY A 45 4.14 2.62 3.36
C GLY A 45 4.96 2.58 2.07
N ARG A 46 4.68 3.42 1.07
CA ARG A 46 5.34 3.35 -0.25
C ARG A 46 6.78 3.87 -0.30
N PHE A 47 7.27 4.51 0.75
CA PHE A 47 8.66 4.93 0.82
C PHE A 47 9.25 4.60 2.19
N SER A 48 10.39 3.90 2.19
CA SER A 48 11.20 3.80 3.40
C SER A 48 11.58 5.22 3.82
N LEU A 49 11.58 5.50 5.13
CA LEU A 49 12.11 6.74 5.71
C LEU A 49 13.48 7.11 5.11
N GLY A 50 14.27 6.10 4.70
CA GLY A 50 15.55 6.26 4.01
C GLY A 50 15.48 6.92 2.63
N LEU A 51 14.51 6.57 1.77
CA LEU A 51 14.42 7.19 0.44
C LEU A 51 14.00 8.66 0.53
N LEU A 52 13.08 8.98 1.45
CA LEU A 52 12.66 10.37 1.66
C LEU A 52 13.78 11.22 2.28
N GLY A 53 14.51 10.67 3.24
CA GLY A 53 15.69 11.33 3.80
C GLY A 53 16.71 11.64 2.70
N TRP A 54 16.99 10.68 1.82
CA TRP A 54 17.92 10.86 0.71
C TRP A 54 17.44 11.91 -0.31
N MET A 55 16.17 11.88 -0.70
CA MET A 55 15.58 12.91 -1.58
C MET A 55 15.69 14.31 -0.97
N ARG A 56 15.64 14.45 0.36
CA ARG A 56 15.78 15.75 1.02
C ARG A 56 17.20 16.30 0.96
N TRP A 57 18.19 15.43 1.18
CA TRP A 57 19.59 15.82 1.00
C TRP A 57 19.87 16.25 -0.44
N LEU A 58 19.23 15.60 -1.41
CA LEU A 58 19.28 16.04 -2.81
C LEU A 58 18.67 17.45 -2.98
N ILE A 59 17.49 17.73 -2.41
CA ILE A 59 16.87 19.06 -2.48
C ILE A 59 17.78 20.13 -1.84
N PHE A 60 18.33 19.89 -0.64
CA PHE A 60 19.26 20.84 -0.02
C PHE A 60 20.52 21.03 -0.86
N GLY A 61 21.01 19.98 -1.51
CA GLY A 61 22.11 20.07 -2.47
C GLY A 61 21.76 20.95 -3.67
N VAL A 62 20.56 20.81 -4.23
CA VAL A 62 20.07 21.64 -5.34
C VAL A 62 19.90 23.10 -4.91
N GLU A 63 19.33 23.37 -3.73
CA GLU A 63 19.19 24.73 -3.19
C GLU A 63 20.54 25.39 -2.93
N ALA A 64 21.48 24.66 -2.31
CA ALA A 64 22.84 25.14 -2.07
C ALA A 64 23.58 25.40 -3.38
N ALA A 65 23.43 24.53 -4.38
CA ALA A 65 23.99 24.72 -5.71
C ALA A 65 23.38 25.94 -6.41
N ALA A 66 22.06 26.17 -6.30
CA ALA A 66 21.40 27.34 -6.86
C ALA A 66 21.92 28.65 -6.23
N VAL A 67 22.09 28.66 -4.91
CA VAL A 67 22.71 29.79 -4.18
C VAL A 67 24.16 30.02 -4.65
N ALA A 68 24.96 28.95 -4.73
CA ALA A 68 26.34 29.04 -5.19
C ALA A 68 26.44 29.55 -6.64
N LEU A 69 25.59 29.05 -7.53
CA LEU A 69 25.56 29.46 -8.93
C LEU A 69 25.15 30.95 -9.06
N GLY A 70 24.12 31.36 -8.31
CA GLY A 70 23.70 32.76 -8.24
C GLY A 70 24.82 33.70 -7.77
N ALA A 71 25.55 33.30 -6.72
CA ALA A 71 26.58 34.13 -6.12
C ALA A 71 27.90 34.16 -6.92
N PHE A 72 28.38 33.00 -7.38
CA PHE A 72 29.72 32.87 -7.96
C PHE A 72 29.76 32.90 -9.49
N VAL A 73 28.70 32.45 -10.16
CA VAL A 73 28.66 32.40 -11.63
C VAL A 73 27.90 33.59 -12.19
N PHE A 74 26.73 33.91 -11.63
CA PHE A 74 25.91 35.03 -12.07
C PHE A 74 26.22 36.35 -11.34
N HIS A 75 27.07 36.30 -10.31
CA HIS A 75 27.47 37.46 -9.50
C HIS A 75 26.28 38.30 -8.98
N LEU A 76 25.17 37.64 -8.66
CA LEU A 76 23.96 38.30 -8.19
C LEU A 76 24.16 38.82 -6.76
N HIS A 77 23.69 40.05 -6.48
CA HIS A 77 23.73 40.61 -5.14
C HIS A 77 22.44 40.26 -4.38
N PHE A 78 22.57 39.32 -3.45
CA PHE A 78 21.49 38.88 -2.54
C PHE A 78 22.10 38.42 -1.20
N PRO A 79 21.32 38.30 -0.12
CA PRO A 79 21.86 37.97 1.20
C PRO A 79 22.23 36.47 1.29
N VAL A 80 23.40 36.10 0.77
CA VAL A 80 23.91 34.71 0.73
C VAL A 80 23.92 34.08 2.13
N ALA A 81 24.37 34.81 3.15
CA ALA A 81 24.39 34.32 4.52
C ALA A 81 22.98 33.98 5.05
N ALA A 82 21.97 34.79 4.71
CA ALA A 82 20.58 34.49 5.08
C ALA A 82 20.06 33.25 4.33
N CYS A 83 20.40 33.08 3.05
CA CYS A 83 20.03 31.90 2.27
C CYS A 83 20.65 30.62 2.85
N LEU A 84 21.95 30.64 3.17
CA LEU A 84 22.62 29.51 3.83
C LEU A 84 22.05 29.24 5.21
N GLY A 85 21.68 30.27 5.97
CA GLY A 85 21.00 30.15 7.26
C GLY A 85 19.65 29.43 7.13
N VAL A 86 18.84 29.81 6.13
CA VAL A 86 17.55 29.15 5.84
C VAL A 86 17.74 27.68 5.47
N ILE A 87 18.72 27.37 4.60
CA ILE A 87 19.06 25.99 4.24
C ILE A 87 19.52 25.20 5.48
N ALA A 88 20.37 25.79 6.33
CA ALA A 88 20.87 25.16 7.54
C ALA A 88 19.75 24.88 8.55
N VAL A 89 18.81 25.81 8.74
CA VAL A 89 17.62 25.61 9.58
C VAL A 89 16.75 24.48 9.03
N GLY A 90 16.53 24.45 7.72
CA GLY A 90 15.80 23.37 7.05
C GLY A 90 16.46 22.01 7.21
N ALA A 91 17.78 21.95 7.03
CA ALA A 91 18.58 20.74 7.22
C ALA A 91 18.53 20.27 8.69
N GLY A 92 18.65 21.18 9.66
CA GLY A 92 18.53 20.90 11.08
C GLY A 92 17.14 20.36 11.47
N ALA A 93 16.07 20.97 10.95
CA ALA A 93 14.70 20.48 11.13
C ALA A 93 14.54 19.07 10.54
N ASN A 94 15.09 18.80 9.35
CA ASN A 94 15.06 17.49 8.73
C ASN A 94 15.84 16.43 9.53
N LEU A 95 17.01 16.77 10.07
CA LEU A 95 17.78 15.91 10.98
C LEU A 95 16.99 15.58 12.24
N LEU A 96 16.32 16.58 12.84
CA LEU A 96 15.52 16.37 14.05
C LEU A 96 14.30 15.48 13.79
N LEU A 97 13.63 15.66 12.64
CA LEU A 97 12.51 14.82 12.19
C LEU A 97 12.95 13.39 11.86
N THR A 98 14.15 13.21 11.31
CA THR A 98 14.66 11.89 10.87
C THR A 98 15.27 11.08 12.02
N TYR A 99 16.01 11.74 12.93
CA TYR A 99 16.78 11.08 14.00
C TYR A 99 16.21 11.32 15.41
N GLY A 100 15.13 12.09 15.53
CA GLY A 100 14.49 12.41 16.81
C GLY A 100 13.92 11.20 17.56
N PRO A 101 13.57 11.37 18.84
CA PRO A 101 13.18 10.28 19.74
C PRO A 101 11.90 9.53 19.35
N ALA A 102 11.16 9.96 18.33
CA ALA A 102 9.95 9.31 17.81
C ALA A 102 10.23 8.07 16.94
N LYS A 103 11.26 7.26 17.28
CA LYS A 103 11.78 6.13 16.49
C LYS A 103 10.83 4.95 16.29
N GLY A 104 9.62 4.96 16.85
CA GLY A 104 8.68 3.85 16.81
C GLY A 104 7.42 4.07 15.98
N ALA A 105 7.11 5.32 15.61
CA ALA A 105 5.95 5.58 14.77
C ALA A 105 6.37 5.41 13.31
N ARG A 106 5.78 4.44 12.59
CA ARG A 106 5.72 4.50 11.12
C ARG A 106 5.44 5.96 10.74
N ALA A 107 6.24 6.52 9.84
CA ALA A 107 6.07 7.90 9.40
C ALA A 107 4.62 8.11 8.95
N THR A 108 3.82 8.69 9.84
CA THR A 108 2.40 8.89 9.61
C THR A 108 2.28 9.87 8.45
N ASP A 109 1.22 9.77 7.65
CA ASP A 109 0.87 10.76 6.63
C ASP A 109 1.04 12.22 7.12
N SER A 110 0.87 12.46 8.43
CA SER A 110 1.01 13.77 9.06
C SER A 110 2.45 14.25 9.10
N ALA A 111 3.41 13.38 9.39
CA ALA A 111 4.83 13.73 9.39
C ALA A 111 5.30 14.13 7.99
N TYR A 112 4.88 13.38 6.96
CA TYR A 112 5.15 13.71 5.56
C TYR A 112 4.51 15.04 5.13
N THR A 113 3.28 15.30 5.58
CA THR A 113 2.60 16.58 5.30
C THR A 113 3.35 17.76 5.92
N ILE A 114 3.72 17.65 7.20
CA ILE A 114 4.50 18.69 7.89
C ILE A 114 5.84 18.91 7.19
N GLN A 115 6.52 17.83 6.81
CA GLN A 115 7.81 17.92 6.15
C GLN A 115 7.69 18.62 4.79
N LEU A 116 6.67 18.32 3.97
CA LEU A 116 6.44 18.98 2.69
C LEU A 116 6.04 20.45 2.85
N ALA A 117 5.25 20.79 3.86
CA ALA A 117 4.98 22.19 4.20
C ALA A 117 6.29 22.91 4.60
N LEU A 118 7.15 22.20 5.35
CA LEU A 118 8.58 22.45 5.55
C LEU A 118 9.27 23.00 4.30
N ASN A 119 9.25 22.18 3.25
CA ASN A 119 9.89 22.46 1.96
C ASN A 119 9.30 23.71 1.31
N VAL A 120 7.96 23.81 1.26
CA VAL A 120 7.29 24.94 0.62
C VAL A 120 7.66 26.24 1.33
N VAL A 121 7.63 26.28 2.66
CA VAL A 121 8.03 27.46 3.43
C VAL A 121 9.49 27.82 3.16
N GLN A 122 10.40 26.86 3.29
CA GLN A 122 11.83 27.07 3.09
C GLN A 122 12.12 27.64 1.70
N LEU A 123 11.58 27.01 0.66
CA LEU A 123 11.79 27.44 -0.71
C LEU A 123 11.14 28.81 -0.97
N THR A 124 9.96 29.06 -0.40
CA THR A 124 9.31 30.38 -0.49
C THR A 124 10.17 31.46 0.13
N VAL A 125 10.77 31.22 1.30
CA VAL A 125 11.67 32.19 1.95
C VAL A 125 12.92 32.41 1.10
N LEU A 126 13.55 31.34 0.58
CA LEU A 126 14.72 31.46 -0.31
C LEU A 126 14.39 32.28 -1.55
N LEU A 127 13.26 32.00 -2.20
CA LEU A 127 12.81 32.72 -3.38
C LEU A 127 12.48 34.18 -3.05
N ALA A 128 11.82 34.46 -1.95
CA ALA A 128 11.53 35.83 -1.50
C ALA A 128 12.81 36.65 -1.31
N LEU A 129 13.87 36.05 -0.73
CA LEU A 129 15.18 36.68 -0.56
C LEU A 129 15.96 36.85 -1.87
N THR A 130 15.57 36.13 -2.92
CA THR A 130 16.30 36.04 -4.18
C THR A 130 15.46 36.46 -5.40
N GLY A 131 14.48 37.36 -5.22
CA GLY A 131 13.77 38.01 -6.35
C GLY A 131 12.39 37.44 -6.67
N GLY A 132 11.82 36.65 -5.76
CA GLY A 132 10.44 36.17 -5.82
C GLY A 132 10.14 35.31 -7.03
N SER A 133 9.01 35.59 -7.70
CA SER A 133 8.59 34.82 -8.88
C SER A 133 9.45 35.08 -10.12
N ALA A 134 10.20 36.19 -10.17
CA ALA A 134 11.13 36.47 -11.26
C ALA A 134 12.40 35.60 -11.18
N ASN A 135 12.65 34.97 -10.04
CA ASN A 135 13.77 34.05 -9.88
C ASN A 135 13.54 32.80 -10.77
N PRO A 136 14.50 32.42 -11.64
CA PRO A 136 14.35 31.25 -12.51
C PRO A 136 14.16 29.94 -11.73
N PHE A 137 14.63 29.86 -10.50
CA PHE A 137 14.46 28.71 -9.61
C PHE A 137 13.09 28.65 -8.92
N CYS A 138 12.18 29.61 -9.18
CA CYS A 138 10.81 29.55 -8.65
C CYS A 138 10.07 28.27 -9.08
N LEU A 139 10.46 27.68 -10.22
CA LEU A 139 9.99 26.38 -10.69
C LEU A 139 10.25 25.23 -9.69
N LEU A 140 11.18 25.38 -8.74
CA LEU A 140 11.43 24.36 -7.72
C LEU A 140 10.22 24.14 -6.79
N LEU A 141 9.28 25.10 -6.70
CA LEU A 141 8.03 24.95 -5.94
C LEU A 141 7.11 23.87 -6.50
N ILE A 142 7.33 23.47 -7.75
CA ILE A 142 6.62 22.36 -8.39
C ILE A 142 6.95 21.05 -7.68
N VAL A 143 8.22 20.83 -7.31
CA VAL A 143 8.71 19.57 -6.73
C VAL A 143 7.94 19.13 -5.47
N PRO A 144 7.81 19.95 -4.41
CA PRO A 144 7.07 19.54 -3.22
C PRO A 144 5.57 19.33 -3.51
N ALA A 145 4.97 20.07 -4.45
CA ALA A 145 3.58 19.87 -4.84
C ALA A 145 3.36 18.55 -5.59
N SER A 146 4.21 18.23 -6.57
CA SER A 146 4.16 16.96 -7.31
C SER A 146 4.41 15.75 -6.39
N LEU A 147 5.34 15.90 -5.44
CA LEU A 147 5.62 14.86 -4.45
C LEU A 147 4.42 14.66 -3.52
N ALA A 148 3.78 15.74 -3.05
CA ALA A 148 2.56 15.65 -2.26
C ALA A 148 1.46 14.89 -3.02
N ALA A 149 1.27 15.20 -4.30
CA ALA A 149 0.25 14.59 -5.16
C ALA A 149 0.43 13.09 -5.42
N SER A 150 1.68 12.59 -5.38
CA SER A 150 1.99 11.17 -5.58
C SER A 150 2.11 10.36 -4.29
N THR A 151 2.28 11.01 -3.14
CA THR A 151 2.60 10.34 -1.87
C THR A 151 1.55 10.48 -0.78
N LEU A 152 0.81 11.58 -0.74
CA LEU A 152 -0.18 11.86 0.30
C LEU A 152 -1.59 11.48 -0.15
N LYS A 153 -2.47 11.28 0.83
CA LYS A 153 -3.91 11.19 0.60
C LYS A 153 -4.45 12.46 -0.05
N ASP A 154 -5.44 12.30 -0.93
CA ASP A 154 -5.99 13.37 -1.79
C ASP A 154 -6.23 14.70 -1.07
N GLY A 155 -6.84 14.69 0.12
CA GLY A 155 -7.10 15.92 0.88
C GLY A 155 -5.85 16.67 1.34
N ARG A 156 -4.81 15.94 1.80
CA ARG A 156 -3.55 16.56 2.27
C ARG A 156 -2.65 16.94 1.09
N ALA A 157 -2.66 16.13 0.04
CA ALA A 157 -2.02 16.47 -1.22
C ALA A 157 -2.57 17.79 -1.78
N LEU A 158 -3.89 17.93 -1.84
CA LEU A 158 -4.54 19.16 -2.28
C LEU A 158 -4.16 20.35 -1.40
N ALA A 159 -4.11 20.18 -0.08
CA ALA A 159 -3.70 21.24 0.84
C ALA A 159 -2.26 21.74 0.56
N ILE A 160 -1.31 20.84 0.31
CA ILE A 160 0.07 21.23 -0.04
C ILE A 160 0.15 21.89 -1.41
N CYS A 161 -0.59 21.39 -2.41
CA CYS A 161 -0.66 22.02 -3.74
C CYS A 161 -1.23 23.44 -3.66
N LEU A 162 -2.32 23.65 -2.91
CA LEU A 162 -2.90 24.97 -2.68
C LEU A 162 -1.96 25.88 -1.91
N PHE A 163 -1.23 25.34 -0.93
CA PHE A 163 -0.23 26.10 -0.18
C PHE A 163 0.92 26.57 -1.07
N ALA A 164 1.47 25.69 -1.94
CA ALA A 164 2.49 26.06 -2.90
C ALA A 164 1.97 27.07 -3.94
N ALA A 165 0.72 26.93 -4.38
CA ALA A 165 0.08 27.90 -5.27
C ALA A 165 -0.09 29.27 -4.60
N ALA A 166 -0.57 29.31 -3.36
CA ALA A 166 -0.70 30.54 -2.58
C ALA A 166 0.66 31.21 -2.34
N ALA A 167 1.70 30.43 -2.02
CA ALA A 167 3.06 30.92 -1.91
C ALA A 167 3.57 31.53 -3.23
N THR A 168 3.31 30.87 -4.37
CA THR A 168 3.66 31.37 -5.71
C THR A 168 2.96 32.70 -6.01
N VAL A 169 1.68 32.83 -5.67
CA VAL A 169 0.93 34.09 -5.80
C VAL A 169 1.54 35.16 -4.91
N GLY A 170 1.85 34.83 -3.65
CA GLY A 170 2.51 35.74 -2.70
C GLY A 170 3.84 36.27 -3.25
N LEU A 171 4.69 35.40 -3.77
CA LEU A 171 5.98 35.75 -4.40
C LEU A 171 5.84 36.55 -5.70
N SER A 172 4.68 36.49 -6.35
CA SER A 172 4.42 37.26 -7.57
C SER A 172 3.91 38.67 -7.28
N LEU A 173 3.29 38.86 -6.12
CA LEU A 173 2.81 40.15 -5.64
C LEU A 173 3.88 40.91 -4.86
N TRP A 174 4.77 40.20 -4.16
CA TRP A 174 5.83 40.80 -3.36
C TRP A 174 7.15 40.03 -3.49
N ASP A 175 8.22 40.76 -3.79
CA ASP A 175 9.58 40.25 -3.92
C ASP A 175 10.60 41.25 -3.35
N LEU A 176 11.73 40.72 -2.85
CA LEU A 176 12.89 41.56 -2.54
C LEU A 176 13.67 41.77 -3.86
N PRO A 177 13.79 43.01 -4.36
CA PRO A 177 14.33 43.26 -5.70
C PRO A 177 15.79 42.81 -5.79
N LEU A 178 16.09 41.98 -6.78
CA LEU A 178 17.45 41.53 -7.06
C LEU A 178 18.27 42.63 -7.74
N ALA A 179 19.41 42.98 -7.15
CA ALA A 179 20.34 43.91 -7.76
C ALA A 179 21.27 43.18 -8.74
N TRP A 180 20.94 43.28 -10.03
CA TRP A 180 21.79 42.79 -11.11
C TRP A 180 23.07 43.65 -11.24
N PRO A 181 24.24 43.08 -11.55
CA PRO A 181 25.52 43.81 -11.63
C PRO A 181 25.59 44.92 -12.68
N SER A 182 24.71 44.91 -13.68
CA SER A 182 24.68 45.87 -14.79
C SER A 182 23.65 46.98 -14.50
N ALA A 183 24.07 48.25 -14.62
CA ALA A 183 23.33 49.49 -14.32
C ALA A 183 21.89 49.60 -14.89
N PRO A 184 21.12 50.62 -14.45
CA PRO A 184 20.40 50.61 -13.17
C PRO A 184 19.53 49.34 -13.10
N SER A 185 19.51 48.65 -11.95
CA SER A 185 18.83 47.37 -11.77
C SER A 185 17.51 47.32 -12.54
N PRO A 186 17.41 46.62 -13.69
CA PRO A 186 16.18 46.58 -14.44
C PRO A 186 15.17 45.89 -13.53
N THR A 187 14.30 46.68 -12.92
CA THR A 187 13.22 46.16 -12.09
C THR A 187 12.35 45.36 -13.03
N VAL A 188 12.26 44.05 -12.79
CA VAL A 188 11.50 43.15 -13.63
C VAL A 188 10.06 43.69 -13.68
N PRO A 189 9.50 44.03 -14.85
CA PRO A 189 8.18 44.64 -14.91
C PRO A 189 7.14 43.75 -14.23
N PRO A 190 6.15 44.32 -13.51
CA PRO A 190 5.05 43.56 -12.91
C PRO A 190 4.40 42.51 -13.83
N PRO A 191 4.11 42.77 -15.13
CA PRO A 191 3.50 41.75 -15.99
C PRO A 191 4.41 40.52 -16.18
N THR A 192 5.72 40.69 -16.23
CA THR A 192 6.68 39.59 -16.37
C THR A 192 6.71 38.72 -15.10
N ARG A 193 6.62 39.35 -13.92
CA ARG A 193 6.56 38.62 -12.64
C ARG A 193 5.27 37.81 -12.48
N LEU A 194 4.15 38.40 -12.88
CA LEU A 194 2.85 37.71 -12.90
C LEU A 194 2.84 36.56 -13.92
N ALA A 195 3.43 36.76 -15.11
CA ALA A 195 3.56 35.71 -16.11
C ALA A 195 4.42 34.54 -15.61
N ALA A 196 5.54 34.82 -14.92
CA ALA A 196 6.36 33.79 -14.31
C ALA A 196 5.60 33.03 -13.20
N GLY A 197 4.87 33.75 -12.35
CA GLY A 197 3.99 33.13 -11.35
C GLY A 197 2.91 32.24 -11.96
N LEU A 198 2.24 32.71 -13.02
CA LEU A 198 1.26 31.92 -13.76
C LEU A 198 1.89 30.67 -14.39
N ALA A 199 3.10 30.76 -14.94
CA ALA A 199 3.81 29.61 -15.48
C ALA A 199 4.08 28.55 -14.39
N VAL A 200 4.49 28.97 -13.19
CA VAL A 200 4.69 28.06 -12.04
C VAL A 200 3.36 27.47 -11.56
N LEU A 201 2.26 28.23 -11.53
CA LEU A 201 0.93 27.71 -11.18
C LEU A 201 0.44 26.64 -12.18
N VAL A 202 0.64 26.88 -13.48
CA VAL A 202 0.36 25.89 -14.52
C VAL A 202 1.25 24.66 -14.33
N GLY A 203 2.54 24.86 -14.04
CA GLY A 203 3.48 23.79 -13.72
C GLY A 203 3.04 22.94 -12.53
N ILE A 204 2.69 23.57 -11.40
CA ILE A 204 2.18 22.90 -10.19
C ILE A 204 0.93 22.10 -10.54
N SER A 205 -0.06 22.71 -11.18
CA SER A 205 -1.32 22.03 -11.49
C SER A 205 -1.13 20.84 -12.44
N ALA A 206 -0.42 21.02 -13.55
CA ALA A 206 -0.21 19.97 -14.55
C ALA A 206 0.63 18.80 -14.00
N THR A 207 1.77 19.09 -13.36
CA THR A 207 2.67 18.05 -12.84
C THR A 207 2.10 17.33 -11.64
N SER A 208 1.39 18.03 -10.74
CA SER A 208 0.70 17.39 -9.62
C SER A 208 -0.43 16.50 -10.10
N LEU A 209 -1.24 16.95 -11.08
CA LEU A 209 -2.28 16.11 -11.67
C LEU A 209 -1.69 14.86 -12.32
N TYR A 210 -0.62 15.02 -13.10
CA TYR A 210 0.06 13.89 -13.73
C TYR A 210 0.64 12.91 -12.69
N SER A 211 1.33 13.44 -11.68
CA SER A 211 1.93 12.64 -10.59
C SER A 211 0.86 11.87 -9.81
N TRP A 212 -0.27 12.50 -9.53
CA TRP A 212 -1.42 11.86 -8.89
C TRP A 212 -2.01 10.74 -9.78
N ARG A 213 -2.21 11.00 -11.08
CA ARG A 213 -2.71 9.98 -12.02
C ARG A 213 -1.78 8.77 -12.09
N VAL A 214 -0.47 9.00 -12.19
CA VAL A 214 0.53 7.93 -12.20
C VAL A 214 0.50 7.14 -10.89
N ALA A 215 0.39 7.82 -9.74
CA ALA A 215 0.32 7.15 -8.44
C ALA A 215 -0.94 6.28 -8.29
N VAL A 216 -2.09 6.76 -8.75
CA VAL A 216 -3.35 5.99 -8.74
C VAL A 216 -3.23 4.75 -9.64
N GLU A 217 -2.67 4.89 -10.84
CA GLU A 217 -2.51 3.76 -11.76
C GLU A 217 -1.51 2.73 -11.24
N ALA A 218 -0.38 3.19 -10.68
CA ALA A 218 0.59 2.31 -10.03
C ALA A 218 -0.04 1.52 -8.86
N ALA A 219 -0.87 2.18 -8.04
CA ALA A 219 -1.58 1.52 -6.94
C ALA A 219 -2.54 0.43 -7.44
N ARG A 220 -3.22 0.66 -8.56
CA ARG A 220 -4.12 -0.34 -9.18
C ARG A 220 -3.35 -1.54 -9.71
N MET A 221 -2.24 -1.29 -10.40
CA MET A 221 -1.37 -2.35 -10.91
C MET A 221 -0.80 -3.20 -9.78
N GLU A 222 -0.36 -2.56 -8.69
CA GLU A 222 0.16 -3.24 -7.49
C GLU A 222 -0.91 -4.17 -6.85
N LEU A 223 -2.16 -3.71 -6.75
CA LEU A 223 -3.26 -4.54 -6.26
C LEU A 223 -3.56 -5.73 -7.18
N ALA A 224 -3.58 -5.51 -8.50
CA ALA A 224 -3.80 -6.57 -9.48
C ALA A 224 -2.68 -7.63 -9.46
N LEU A 225 -1.42 -7.19 -9.35
CA LEU A 225 -0.26 -8.08 -9.22
C LEU A 225 -0.33 -8.90 -7.93
N ASN A 226 -0.63 -8.28 -6.79
CA ASN A 226 -0.78 -9.00 -5.53
C ASN A 226 -1.90 -10.05 -5.58
N PHE A 227 -3.03 -9.73 -6.21
CA PHE A 227 -4.13 -10.67 -6.39
C PHE A 227 -3.72 -11.86 -7.26
N THR A 228 -3.11 -11.61 -8.43
CA THR A 228 -2.66 -12.67 -9.34
C THR A 228 -1.58 -13.56 -8.72
N GLN A 229 -0.63 -12.98 -7.98
CA GLN A 229 0.37 -13.75 -7.23
C GLN A 229 -0.27 -14.63 -6.16
N THR A 230 -1.31 -14.13 -5.48
CA THR A 230 -2.05 -14.91 -4.47
C THR A 230 -2.76 -16.11 -5.10
N VAL A 231 -3.41 -15.91 -6.26
CA VAL A 231 -4.07 -16.99 -7.01
C VAL A 231 -3.05 -18.01 -7.51
N LEU A 232 -1.97 -17.57 -8.16
CA LEU A 232 -0.93 -18.44 -8.69
C LEU A 232 -0.25 -19.26 -7.58
N ALA A 233 0.06 -18.64 -6.44
CA ALA A 233 0.63 -19.34 -5.28
C ALA A 233 -0.32 -20.44 -4.76
N ARG A 234 -1.64 -20.21 -4.81
CA ARG A 234 -2.63 -21.22 -4.45
C ARG A 234 -2.67 -22.38 -5.45
N GLU A 235 -2.68 -22.09 -6.75
CA GLU A 235 -2.66 -23.14 -7.79
C GLU A 235 -1.39 -23.99 -7.73
N GLN A 236 -0.22 -23.36 -7.56
CA GLN A 236 1.05 -24.08 -7.38
C GLN A 236 1.02 -25.00 -6.17
N ARG A 237 0.45 -24.53 -5.05
CA ARG A 237 0.31 -25.36 -3.84
C ARG A 237 -0.62 -26.56 -4.07
N LEU A 238 -1.74 -26.37 -4.77
CA LEU A 238 -2.66 -27.46 -5.09
C LEU A 238 -2.03 -28.46 -6.08
N SER A 239 -1.34 -27.97 -7.11
CA SER A 239 -0.62 -28.83 -8.06
C SER A 239 0.49 -29.64 -7.40
N ALA A 240 1.26 -29.03 -6.48
CA ALA A 240 2.28 -29.73 -5.72
C ALA A 240 1.69 -30.81 -4.80
N LEU A 241 0.56 -30.51 -4.14
CA LEU A 241 -0.16 -31.50 -3.33
C LEU A 241 -0.70 -32.65 -4.19
N GLY A 242 -1.27 -32.37 -5.35
CA GLY A 242 -1.73 -33.39 -6.30
C GLY A 242 -0.58 -34.27 -6.81
N GLY A 243 0.56 -33.67 -7.13
CA GLY A 243 1.77 -34.40 -7.52
C GLY A 243 2.32 -35.32 -6.41
N LEU A 244 2.33 -34.84 -5.16
CA LEU A 244 2.73 -35.65 -4.00
C LEU A 244 1.72 -36.76 -3.69
N ALA A 245 0.41 -36.49 -3.82
CA ALA A 245 -0.63 -37.50 -3.66
C ALA A 245 -0.49 -38.61 -4.70
N ALA A 246 -0.27 -38.23 -5.98
CA ALA A 246 -0.02 -39.18 -7.07
C ALA A 246 1.24 -40.02 -6.84
N ALA A 247 2.35 -39.40 -6.42
CA ALA A 247 3.58 -40.12 -6.09
C ALA A 247 3.38 -41.09 -4.92
N ALA A 248 2.72 -40.65 -3.83
CA ALA A 248 2.44 -41.50 -2.67
C ALA A 248 1.52 -42.67 -3.01
N ALA A 249 0.48 -42.46 -3.82
CA ALA A 249 -0.41 -43.53 -4.28
C ALA A 249 0.34 -44.57 -5.12
N HIS A 250 1.29 -44.14 -5.98
CA HIS A 250 2.11 -45.04 -6.78
C HIS A 250 3.12 -45.84 -5.92
N GLU A 251 3.87 -45.17 -5.05
CA GLU A 251 4.91 -45.82 -4.24
C GLU A 251 4.34 -46.74 -3.15
N LEU A 252 3.18 -46.40 -2.54
CA LEU A 252 2.53 -47.22 -1.52
C LEU A 252 1.57 -48.28 -2.10
N GLY A 253 1.12 -48.11 -3.34
CA GLY A 253 0.20 -49.06 -3.99
C GLY A 253 0.79 -50.47 -4.10
N THR A 254 2.07 -50.56 -4.51
CA THR A 254 2.80 -51.82 -4.65
C THR A 254 2.98 -52.58 -3.32
N PRO A 255 3.56 -52.00 -2.25
CA PRO A 255 3.73 -52.72 -0.99
C PRO A 255 2.39 -53.10 -0.34
N LEU A 256 1.34 -52.28 -0.45
CA LEU A 256 0.00 -52.65 0.03
C LEU A 256 -0.59 -53.83 -0.74
N ALA A 257 -0.39 -53.88 -2.07
CA ALA A 257 -0.80 -55.03 -2.87
C ALA A 257 -0.04 -56.30 -2.45
N THR A 258 1.27 -56.19 -2.20
CA THR A 258 2.08 -57.31 -1.69
C THR A 258 1.59 -57.78 -0.31
N ILE A 259 1.33 -56.87 0.63
CA ILE A 259 0.78 -57.21 1.96
C ILE A 259 -0.55 -57.95 1.83
N ALA A 260 -1.46 -57.46 0.96
CA ALA A 260 -2.75 -58.09 0.73
C ALA A 260 -2.61 -59.52 0.15
N ILE A 261 -1.67 -59.74 -0.77
CA ILE A 261 -1.42 -61.06 -1.36
C ILE A 261 -0.87 -62.02 -0.30
N VAL A 262 0.17 -61.62 0.44
CA VAL A 262 0.80 -62.46 1.47
C VAL A 262 -0.19 -62.79 2.58
N ALA A 263 -0.97 -61.81 3.06
CA ALA A 263 -1.99 -62.06 4.08
C ALA A 263 -3.09 -63.01 3.58
N LYS A 264 -3.46 -62.93 2.29
CA LYS A 264 -4.43 -63.83 1.66
C LYS A 264 -3.91 -65.26 1.51
N GLU A 265 -2.62 -65.43 1.26
CA GLU A 265 -1.95 -66.75 1.27
C GLU A 265 -1.92 -67.33 2.69
N MET A 266 -1.55 -66.54 3.70
CA MET A 266 -1.60 -66.97 5.11
C MET A 266 -3.01 -67.43 5.53
N ALA A 267 -4.06 -66.69 5.18
CA ALA A 267 -5.44 -67.08 5.48
C ALA A 267 -5.87 -68.41 4.82
N ARG A 268 -5.23 -68.81 3.71
CA ARG A 268 -5.47 -70.09 3.03
C ARG A 268 -4.75 -71.26 3.67
N GLU A 269 -3.56 -71.03 4.22
CA GLU A 269 -2.72 -72.10 4.80
C GLU A 269 -3.11 -72.43 6.25
N VAL A 270 -3.73 -71.49 6.96
CA VAL A 270 -4.16 -71.67 8.35
C VAL A 270 -5.62 -72.16 8.42
N GLY A 271 -5.89 -73.14 9.29
CA GLY A 271 -7.25 -73.63 9.58
C GLY A 271 -8.13 -72.59 10.29
N GLU A 272 -9.39 -72.91 10.56
CA GLU A 272 -10.28 -71.99 11.28
C GLU A 272 -9.76 -71.65 12.68
N GLY A 273 -9.83 -70.37 13.04
CA GLY A 273 -9.35 -69.84 14.32
C GLY A 273 -8.79 -68.43 14.19
N ALA A 274 -8.32 -67.88 15.32
CA ALA A 274 -7.92 -66.47 15.44
C ALA A 274 -6.87 -66.00 14.42
N LEU A 275 -5.91 -66.87 14.05
CA LEU A 275 -4.87 -66.55 13.06
C LEU A 275 -5.41 -66.31 11.65
N ARG A 276 -6.51 -66.99 11.28
CA ARG A 276 -7.19 -66.75 10.00
C ARG A 276 -7.95 -65.43 10.03
N ASP A 277 -8.64 -65.13 11.13
CA ASP A 277 -9.36 -63.87 11.32
C ASP A 277 -8.39 -62.67 11.24
N ASP A 278 -7.21 -62.77 11.86
CA ASP A 278 -6.15 -61.75 11.78
C ASP A 278 -5.62 -61.57 10.36
N ALA A 279 -5.43 -62.66 9.60
CA ALA A 279 -4.97 -62.60 8.21
C ALA A 279 -6.02 -61.97 7.29
N GLU A 280 -7.29 -62.29 7.46
CA GLU A 280 -8.41 -61.65 6.73
C GLU A 280 -8.53 -60.17 7.10
N LEU A 281 -8.32 -59.80 8.38
CA LEU A 281 -8.26 -58.41 8.81
C LEU A 281 -7.13 -57.65 8.10
N LEU A 282 -5.92 -58.22 8.00
CA LEU A 282 -4.80 -57.60 7.29
C LEU A 282 -5.12 -57.34 5.80
N VAL A 283 -5.77 -58.28 5.11
CA VAL A 283 -6.24 -58.08 3.73
C VAL A 283 -7.21 -56.89 3.67
N SER A 284 -8.20 -56.85 4.57
CA SER A 284 -9.19 -55.77 4.59
C SER A 284 -8.56 -54.39 4.82
N GLN A 285 -7.53 -54.31 5.69
CA GLN A 285 -6.84 -53.05 5.96
C GLN A 285 -5.97 -52.62 4.78
N ALA A 286 -5.26 -53.55 4.14
CA ALA A 286 -4.43 -53.26 2.97
C ALA A 286 -5.27 -52.77 1.78
N GLU A 287 -6.42 -53.39 1.53
CA GLU A 287 -7.37 -52.93 0.50
C GLU A 287 -7.99 -51.57 0.85
N ARG A 288 -8.35 -51.35 2.13
CA ARG A 288 -8.86 -50.06 2.59
C ARG A 288 -7.85 -48.93 2.42
N CYS A 289 -6.58 -49.16 2.75
CA CYS A 289 -5.50 -48.20 2.53
C CYS A 289 -5.34 -47.86 1.04
N ARG A 290 -5.40 -48.87 0.15
CA ARG A 290 -5.37 -48.65 -1.31
C ARG A 290 -6.54 -47.80 -1.80
N GLU A 291 -7.76 -48.06 -1.32
CA GLU A 291 -8.93 -47.27 -1.71
C GLU A 291 -8.85 -45.82 -1.19
N ILE A 292 -8.35 -45.59 0.03
CA ILE A 292 -8.12 -44.23 0.56
C ILE A 292 -7.11 -43.49 -0.33
N LEU A 293 -5.98 -44.12 -0.66
CA LEU A 293 -4.96 -43.51 -1.52
C LEU A 293 -5.52 -43.19 -2.91
N ARG A 294 -6.34 -44.09 -3.49
CA ARG A 294 -6.96 -43.88 -4.80
C ARG A 294 -7.89 -42.66 -4.80
N ARG A 295 -8.73 -42.51 -3.77
CA ARG A 295 -9.60 -41.32 -3.62
C ARG A 295 -8.81 -40.02 -3.50
N LEU A 296 -7.70 -40.03 -2.77
CA LEU A 296 -6.83 -38.84 -2.62
C LEU A 296 -6.15 -38.41 -3.92
N THR A 297 -6.11 -39.27 -4.94
CA THR A 297 -5.57 -38.96 -6.29
C THR A 297 -6.63 -38.64 -7.34
N GLU A 298 -7.89 -39.03 -7.12
CA GLU A 298 -9.00 -38.79 -8.06
C GLU A 298 -9.78 -37.49 -7.73
N GLU A 299 -9.58 -36.91 -6.53
CA GLU A 299 -10.06 -35.58 -6.10
C GLU A 299 -9.07 -34.45 -6.42
#